data_AF-A0A812TJ87-F1
#
_entry.id   AF-A0A812TJ87-F1
#
_cell.length_a   1.000
_cell.length_b   1.000
_cell.length_c   1.000
_cell.angle_alpha   90.00
_cell.angle_beta   90.00
_cell.angle_gamma   90.00
#
_symmetry.space_group_name_H-M   'P 1'
#
loop_
_entity.id
_entity.type
_entity.pdbx_description
1 polymer ?
#
loop_
_entity_poly.entity_id
_entity_poly.type
_entity_poly.pdbx_seq_one_letter_code
_entity_poly.pdbx_strand_id
1 'polypeptide(L)'
;MRLREMLSDALYTGTLPAAVEKGLTVLLPKEAQPTGWGETRPITLSSTVLKAIAQLLLRRCAYTLAPHNTLQWASPRKQGTELILTLRKAFDSVAQTSLASLVEEHVGPTHPWEARLWLSLLQAREVTVAVGGEEVGVPQTNGVRQGSPDSPVLSSARVGEALTETLAHTQQQERGGDNPLLPPPPHHGGSYMDDTYLWGENPLHLQATLDKLQRTLHKHGLRINPKKTRIVTNTDHPFKFRIDGQLVTPEGGEAALTVLGSPVSFAGGPQHLAAEMGTRGRKAFGKNKHILVAKTALKRRLNLHTTLVRQSALWGCESWPIQDTLLRAANTLQLQQVRTMVGGARSPGEAWTDWNTRTLRMARVHLHKNKQDRWSTHVLRMIWGVWGHVARAEQATLDMLQWRGMRWWRQQQAMPQGVGARHASRFNSSLDTERHIVTIAGPEWEQVAADRIQWNNLEDRFIQTFDPPWSSGKQGQLQNLAPTRRGRQPALRNRARRQRGPRLRDGRA
;
A
#
# COMPACT_ATOMS: atom_id res chain seq x y z
N MET A 1 -39.72 6.08 12.79
CA MET A 1 -39.87 5.30 14.04
C MET A 1 -38.95 4.08 13.96
N ARG A 2 -39.38 2.89 14.39
CA ARG A 2 -38.77 1.55 14.50
C ARG A 2 -37.24 1.45 14.43
N LEU A 3 -36.60 1.72 13.29
CA LEU A 3 -35.13 1.67 13.20
C LEU A 3 -34.42 2.66 14.14
N ARG A 4 -35.03 3.82 14.44
CA ARG A 4 -34.46 4.76 15.44
C ARG A 4 -34.63 4.24 16.86
N GLU A 5 -35.84 3.76 17.21
CA GLU A 5 -36.10 3.14 18.52
C GLU A 5 -35.12 1.99 18.76
N MET A 6 -35.08 0.99 17.87
CA MET A 6 -34.15 -0.15 17.94
C MET A 6 -32.67 0.24 18.09
N LEU A 7 -32.22 1.35 17.50
CA LEU A 7 -30.85 1.86 17.67
C LEU A 7 -30.63 2.52 19.04
N SER A 8 -31.61 3.26 19.54
CA SER A 8 -31.57 3.85 20.89
C SER A 8 -31.62 2.77 21.97
N ASP A 9 -32.52 1.79 21.80
CA ASP A 9 -32.66 0.64 22.69
C ASP A 9 -31.35 -0.16 22.72
N ALA A 10 -30.78 -0.51 21.56
CA ALA A 10 -29.52 -1.26 21.48
C ALA A 10 -28.31 -0.53 22.09
N LEU A 11 -28.23 0.79 21.98
CA LEU A 11 -27.20 1.59 22.66
C LEU A 11 -27.38 1.57 24.19
N TYR A 12 -28.62 1.51 24.68
CA TYR A 12 -28.92 1.47 26.10
C TYR A 12 -28.74 0.07 26.71
N THR A 13 -29.33 -0.96 26.09
CA THR A 13 -29.31 -2.36 26.58
C THR A 13 -28.01 -3.09 26.23
N GLY A 14 -27.33 -2.70 25.15
CA GLY A 14 -26.25 -3.48 24.55
C GLY A 14 -26.71 -4.69 23.73
N THR A 15 -28.01 -4.84 23.46
CA THR A 15 -28.57 -6.02 22.75
C THR A 15 -29.16 -5.66 21.39
N LEU A 16 -29.11 -6.57 20.42
CA LEU A 16 -29.78 -6.42 19.14
C LEU A 16 -30.78 -7.57 18.90
N PRO A 17 -31.79 -7.39 18.03
CA PRO A 17 -32.68 -8.49 17.65
C PRO A 17 -31.88 -9.61 16.96
N ALA A 18 -32.15 -10.88 17.29
CA ALA A 18 -31.41 -12.03 16.74
C ALA A 18 -31.36 -12.06 15.19
N ALA A 19 -32.44 -11.61 14.53
CA ALA A 19 -32.50 -11.49 13.06
C ALA A 19 -31.58 -10.40 12.47
N VAL A 20 -31.07 -9.47 13.30
CA VAL A 20 -30.04 -8.48 12.94
C VAL A 20 -28.64 -9.03 13.21
N GLU A 21 -28.45 -9.77 14.31
CA GLU A 21 -27.17 -10.35 14.74
C GLU A 21 -26.72 -11.56 13.90
N LYS A 22 -27.66 -12.37 13.40
CA LYS A 22 -27.37 -13.53 12.54
C LYS A 22 -26.65 -13.08 11.26
N GLY A 23 -25.62 -13.82 10.87
CA GLY A 23 -24.85 -13.58 9.65
C GLY A 23 -24.37 -14.89 9.04
N LEU A 24 -24.52 -15.04 7.73
CA LEU A 24 -24.24 -16.29 7.04
C LEU A 24 -22.80 -16.31 6.51
N THR A 25 -22.00 -17.27 6.91
CA THR A 25 -20.60 -17.37 6.49
C THR A 25 -20.47 -18.17 5.20
N VAL A 26 -19.85 -17.54 4.20
CA VAL A 26 -19.57 -18.12 2.88
C VAL A 26 -18.05 -18.29 2.74
N LEU A 27 -17.63 -19.43 2.20
CA LEU A 27 -16.23 -19.74 1.96
C LEU A 27 -15.80 -19.25 0.58
N LEU A 28 -15.05 -18.14 0.53
CA LEU A 28 -14.53 -17.60 -0.73
C LEU A 28 -13.19 -18.27 -1.09
N PRO A 29 -13.03 -18.80 -2.32
CA PRO A 29 -11.76 -19.40 -2.75
C PRO A 29 -10.62 -18.38 -2.74
N LYS A 30 -9.46 -18.74 -2.16
CA LYS A 30 -8.21 -17.96 -2.29
C LYS A 30 -7.56 -18.18 -3.67
N GLU A 31 -7.75 -19.37 -4.23
CA GLU A 31 -7.11 -19.86 -5.45
C GLU A 31 -8.14 -20.45 -6.43
N ALA A 32 -7.76 -20.74 -7.67
CA ALA A 32 -8.74 -21.04 -8.73
C ALA A 32 -9.53 -22.34 -8.52
N GLN A 33 -8.95 -23.31 -7.81
CA GLN A 33 -9.54 -24.61 -7.49
C GLN A 33 -9.09 -25.00 -6.06
N PRO A 34 -9.84 -24.62 -5.01
CA PRO A 34 -9.50 -25.02 -3.65
C PRO A 34 -9.76 -26.52 -3.44
N THR A 35 -8.75 -27.22 -2.95
CA THR A 35 -8.78 -28.65 -2.59
C THR A 35 -9.09 -28.87 -1.10
N GLY A 36 -8.88 -27.85 -0.25
CA GLY A 36 -9.17 -27.94 1.18
C GLY A 36 -9.57 -26.61 1.83
N TRP A 37 -10.19 -26.70 3.01
CA TRP A 37 -10.73 -25.54 3.75
C TRP A 37 -9.71 -24.41 3.98
N GLY A 38 -8.43 -24.77 4.20
CA GLY A 38 -7.31 -23.83 4.35
C GLY A 38 -7.05 -22.94 3.12
N GLU A 39 -7.57 -23.31 1.95
CA GLU A 39 -7.49 -22.56 0.68
C GLU A 39 -8.73 -21.67 0.45
N THR A 40 -9.63 -21.58 1.44
CA THR A 40 -10.80 -20.68 1.42
C THR A 40 -10.70 -19.58 2.49
N ARG A 41 -11.41 -18.46 2.32
CA ARG A 41 -11.61 -17.43 3.36
C ARG A 41 -13.06 -17.50 3.85
N PRO A 42 -13.33 -17.79 5.13
CA PRO A 42 -14.66 -17.63 5.69
C PRO A 42 -15.00 -16.14 5.77
N ILE A 43 -16.06 -15.70 5.08
CA ILE A 43 -16.57 -14.33 5.13
C ILE A 43 -18.01 -14.34 5.62
N THR A 44 -18.25 -13.73 6.77
CA THR A 44 -19.57 -13.61 7.41
C THR A 44 -20.38 -12.50 6.75
N LEU A 45 -21.45 -12.88 6.06
CA LEU A 45 -22.43 -11.99 5.47
C LEU A 45 -23.43 -11.52 6.54
N SER A 46 -22.97 -10.62 7.42
CA SER A 46 -23.83 -9.93 8.40
C SER A 46 -24.96 -9.16 7.73
N SER A 47 -26.08 -8.98 8.42
CA SER A 47 -27.23 -8.18 7.95
C SER A 47 -26.82 -6.73 7.59
N THR A 48 -27.57 -6.11 6.67
CA THR A 48 -27.36 -4.70 6.28
C THR A 48 -27.50 -3.75 7.48
N VAL A 49 -28.37 -4.09 8.44
CA VAL A 49 -28.57 -3.32 9.67
C VAL A 49 -27.35 -3.44 10.58
N LEU A 50 -26.80 -4.64 10.81
CA LEU A 50 -25.59 -4.84 11.61
C LEU A 50 -24.39 -4.10 11.02
N LYS A 51 -24.23 -4.14 9.68
CA LYS A 51 -23.20 -3.40 8.95
C LYS A 51 -23.37 -1.88 9.07
N ALA A 52 -24.61 -1.38 9.10
CA ALA A 52 -24.90 0.04 9.33
C ALA A 52 -24.59 0.47 10.77
N ILE A 53 -24.87 -0.38 11.77
CA ILE A 53 -24.53 -0.15 13.18
C ILE A 53 -23.01 -0.07 13.36
N ALA A 54 -22.26 -1.07 12.89
CA ALA A 54 -20.80 -1.07 12.93
C ALA A 54 -20.20 0.18 12.25
N GLN A 55 -20.73 0.58 11.08
CA GLN A 55 -20.34 1.82 10.42
C GLN A 55 -20.70 3.09 11.21
N LEU A 56 -21.79 3.10 11.99
CA LEU A 56 -22.18 4.22 12.85
C LEU A 56 -21.28 4.33 14.09
N LEU A 57 -20.96 3.20 14.73
CA LEU A 57 -19.99 3.13 15.83
C LEU A 57 -18.61 3.60 15.37
N LEU A 58 -18.09 3.11 14.24
CA LEU A 58 -16.85 3.60 13.64
C LEU A 58 -16.87 5.10 13.31
N ARG A 59 -18.02 5.65 12.90
CA ARG A 59 -18.15 7.08 12.60
C ARG A 59 -18.15 7.96 13.84
N ARG A 60 -18.72 7.48 14.95
CA ARG A 60 -18.79 8.17 16.24
C ARG A 60 -17.50 8.02 17.05
N CYS A 61 -16.92 6.83 17.09
CA CYS A 61 -15.93 6.45 18.10
C CYS A 61 -14.51 6.20 17.58
N ALA A 62 -14.31 5.82 16.31
CA ALA A 62 -12.97 5.44 15.82
C ALA A 62 -11.92 6.57 15.80
N TYR A 63 -12.29 7.81 16.18
CA TYR A 63 -11.31 8.87 16.42
C TYR A 63 -10.56 8.69 17.76
N THR A 64 -11.15 8.02 18.76
CA THR A 64 -10.48 7.78 20.04
C THR A 64 -9.39 6.70 19.92
N LEU A 65 -9.54 5.76 18.98
CA LEU A 65 -8.54 4.76 18.64
C LEU A 65 -7.38 5.32 17.80
N ALA A 66 -7.54 6.49 17.17
CA ALA A 66 -6.57 7.04 16.22
C ALA A 66 -5.18 7.37 16.81
N PRO A 67 -5.04 7.91 18.04
CA PRO A 67 -3.73 8.14 18.67
C PRO A 67 -2.92 6.86 18.89
N HIS A 68 -3.60 5.73 19.04
CA HIS A 68 -3.00 4.40 19.28
C HIS A 68 -2.66 3.67 17.96
N ASN A 69 -2.94 4.30 16.83
CA ASN A 69 -2.88 3.73 15.48
C ASN A 69 -1.92 4.55 14.58
N THR A 70 -0.96 5.28 15.16
CA THR A 70 0.00 6.14 14.43
C THR A 70 1.03 5.32 13.64
N LEU A 71 1.53 4.22 14.21
CA LEU A 71 2.41 3.25 13.55
C LEU A 71 1.66 2.21 12.71
N GLN A 72 0.39 2.48 12.37
CA GLN A 72 -0.48 1.59 11.60
C GLN A 72 -0.94 2.35 10.35
N TRP A 73 -0.18 2.20 9.27
CA TRP A 73 -0.26 3.08 8.08
C TRP A 73 -1.51 2.89 7.21
N ALA A 74 -2.43 2.01 7.63
CA ALA A 74 -3.79 1.97 7.11
C ALA A 74 -4.53 3.29 7.43
N SER A 75 -4.48 4.23 6.48
CA SER A 75 -5.05 5.58 6.58
C SER A 75 -6.49 5.59 7.15
N PRO A 76 -6.86 6.57 8.00
CA PRO A 76 -8.20 6.64 8.58
C PRO A 76 -9.32 6.54 7.53
N ARG A 77 -10.04 5.40 7.56
CA ARG A 77 -11.13 5.02 6.65
C ARG A 77 -10.71 4.59 5.22
N LYS A 78 -9.43 4.28 4.95
CA LYS A 78 -8.96 3.64 3.70
C LYS A 78 -7.73 2.71 3.87
N GLN A 79 -7.76 1.57 3.19
CA GLN A 79 -6.61 0.68 3.00
C GLN A 79 -5.56 1.29 2.04
N GLY A 80 -4.26 1.08 2.32
CA GLY A 80 -3.09 1.65 1.62
C GLY A 80 -1.84 1.67 2.54
N THR A 81 -0.61 1.57 2.00
CA THR A 81 0.57 1.07 2.77
C THR A 81 1.95 1.32 2.14
N GLU A 82 3.00 1.48 2.96
CA GLU A 82 4.33 0.78 3.04
C GLU A 82 4.78 0.97 4.52
N LEU A 83 5.70 0.24 5.19
CA LEU A 83 6.77 -0.74 4.86
C LEU A 83 6.82 -1.99 6.00
N ILE A 84 6.62 -4.32 5.91
CA ILE A 84 6.71 -5.65 6.66
C ILE A 84 8.12 -6.27 6.92
N LEU A 85 8.31 -6.73 8.16
CA LEU A 85 9.13 -7.86 8.65
C LEU A 85 8.12 -9.01 8.86
N THR A 86 7.58 -9.50 7.75
CA THR A 86 6.29 -10.23 7.61
C THR A 86 5.78 -11.06 8.80
N LEU A 87 4.98 -10.46 9.70
CA LEU A 87 4.27 -11.15 10.79
C LEU A 87 2.94 -11.82 10.35
N ARG A 88 2.96 -12.56 9.24
CA ARG A 88 1.74 -12.95 8.49
C ARG A 88 0.69 -13.78 9.27
N LYS A 89 -0.56 -13.30 9.23
CA LYS A 89 -1.80 -13.87 9.79
C LYS A 89 -1.93 -13.75 11.32
N ALA A 90 -2.66 -12.72 11.76
CA ALA A 90 -3.10 -12.50 13.14
C ALA A 90 -4.64 -12.52 13.35
N PHE A 91 -5.43 -12.13 12.34
CA PHE A 91 -6.89 -11.87 12.47
C PHE A 91 -7.72 -13.04 13.05
N ASP A 92 -7.39 -14.27 12.66
CA ASP A 92 -8.15 -15.47 13.06
C ASP A 92 -7.88 -15.87 14.53
N SER A 93 -6.91 -15.25 15.19
CA SER A 93 -6.45 -15.60 16.54
C SER A 93 -6.44 -14.43 17.53
N VAL A 94 -6.94 -13.24 17.17
CA VAL A 94 -7.07 -12.13 18.13
C VAL A 94 -8.03 -12.55 19.24
N ALA A 95 -7.65 -12.38 20.51
CA ALA A 95 -8.55 -12.68 21.62
C ALA A 95 -9.75 -11.71 21.62
N GLN A 96 -10.99 -12.22 21.66
CA GLN A 96 -12.18 -11.36 21.72
C GLN A 96 -12.15 -10.45 22.96
N THR A 97 -11.65 -10.97 24.10
CA THR A 97 -11.40 -10.21 25.33
C THR A 97 -10.39 -9.08 25.13
N SER A 98 -9.33 -9.27 24.34
CA SER A 98 -8.34 -8.22 24.05
C SER A 98 -8.94 -7.06 23.24
N LEU A 99 -9.89 -7.35 22.35
CA LEU A 99 -10.63 -6.31 21.63
C LEU A 99 -11.71 -5.66 22.49
N ALA A 100 -12.33 -6.42 23.40
CA ALA A 100 -13.25 -5.88 24.39
C ALA A 100 -12.56 -4.84 25.28
N SER A 101 -11.41 -5.19 25.87
CA SER A 101 -10.64 -4.24 26.68
C SER A 101 -10.21 -3.00 25.88
N LEU A 102 -9.90 -3.11 24.57
CA LEU A 102 -9.54 -1.94 23.75
C LEU A 102 -10.73 -0.96 23.62
N VAL A 103 -11.95 -1.48 23.54
CA VAL A 103 -13.19 -0.69 23.51
C VAL A 103 -13.50 -0.11 24.90
N GLU A 104 -13.30 -0.88 25.97
CA GLU A 104 -13.48 -0.41 27.36
C GLU A 104 -12.47 0.69 27.74
N GLU A 105 -11.21 0.51 27.37
CA GLU A 105 -10.08 1.43 27.60
C GLU A 105 -10.27 2.76 26.83
N HIS A 106 -10.52 2.69 25.52
CA HIS A 106 -10.42 3.86 24.63
C HIS A 106 -11.76 4.40 24.10
N VAL A 107 -12.86 3.67 24.22
CA VAL A 107 -14.20 4.14 23.80
C VAL A 107 -15.08 4.39 25.02
N GLY A 108 -15.04 3.51 26.01
CA GLY A 108 -15.82 3.56 27.25
C GLY A 108 -15.84 4.93 27.95
N PRO A 109 -14.70 5.61 28.18
CA PRO A 109 -14.66 6.87 28.93
C PRO A 109 -15.34 8.07 28.26
N THR A 110 -15.60 8.00 26.94
CA THR A 110 -16.21 9.12 26.18
C THR A 110 -17.54 8.74 25.53
N HIS A 111 -17.73 7.47 25.16
CA HIS A 111 -18.91 6.95 24.47
C HIS A 111 -19.36 5.62 25.10
N PRO A 112 -19.83 5.61 26.37
CA PRO A 112 -20.08 4.37 27.12
C PRO A 112 -21.22 3.52 26.55
N TRP A 113 -22.21 4.12 25.89
CA TRP A 113 -23.34 3.43 25.27
C TRP A 113 -22.93 2.76 23.96
N GLU A 114 -22.11 3.45 23.16
CA GLU A 114 -21.48 2.93 21.96
C GLU A 114 -20.48 1.81 22.30
N ALA A 115 -19.68 1.98 23.36
CA ALA A 115 -18.80 0.93 23.86
C ALA A 115 -19.60 -0.33 24.23
N ARG A 116 -20.66 -0.18 25.04
CA ARG A 116 -21.57 -1.28 25.42
C ARG A 116 -22.13 -2.02 24.20
N LEU A 117 -22.63 -1.31 23.19
CA LEU A 117 -23.13 -1.93 21.96
C LEU A 117 -22.02 -2.56 21.10
N TRP A 118 -20.82 -1.98 21.09
CA TRP A 118 -19.69 -2.55 20.34
C TRP A 118 -19.15 -3.84 20.99
N LEU A 119 -19.20 -3.93 22.32
CA LEU A 119 -18.83 -5.15 23.07
C LEU A 119 -19.74 -6.34 22.73
N SER A 120 -21.04 -6.14 22.52
CA SER A 120 -21.92 -7.25 22.10
C SER A 120 -21.71 -7.66 20.64
N LEU A 121 -21.38 -6.72 19.74
CA LEU A 121 -20.95 -7.06 18.37
C LEU A 121 -19.68 -7.94 18.36
N LEU A 122 -18.74 -7.67 19.28
CA LEU A 122 -17.50 -8.43 19.46
C LEU A 122 -17.71 -9.82 20.03
N GLN A 123 -18.76 -10.07 20.82
CA GLN A 123 -19.17 -11.40 21.27
C GLN A 123 -19.80 -12.22 20.12
N ALA A 124 -19.01 -12.51 19.09
CA ALA A 124 -19.35 -13.48 18.07
C ALA A 124 -19.22 -14.90 18.67
N ARG A 125 -20.34 -15.44 19.15
CA ARG A 125 -20.43 -16.75 19.81
C ARG A 125 -20.58 -17.92 18.84
N GLU A 126 -21.02 -17.67 17.61
CA GLU A 126 -21.27 -18.68 16.58
C GLU A 126 -21.00 -18.12 15.18
N VAL A 127 -20.50 -18.99 14.31
CA VAL A 127 -20.39 -18.82 12.86
C VAL A 127 -21.32 -19.83 12.19
N THR A 128 -22.47 -19.35 11.69
CA THR A 128 -23.37 -20.17 10.87
C THR A 128 -22.84 -20.26 9.45
N VAL A 129 -22.68 -21.47 8.89
CA VAL A 129 -22.16 -21.75 7.54
C VAL A 129 -23.25 -22.43 6.71
N ALA A 130 -23.52 -21.95 5.49
CA ALA A 130 -24.40 -22.66 4.56
C ALA A 130 -23.61 -23.68 3.72
N VAL A 131 -24.04 -24.95 3.74
CA VAL A 131 -23.50 -26.03 2.90
C VAL A 131 -24.65 -26.92 2.41
N GLY A 132 -24.72 -27.22 1.12
CA GLY A 132 -25.74 -28.14 0.56
C GLY A 132 -27.20 -27.68 0.60
N GLY A 133 -27.50 -26.54 1.24
CA GLY A 133 -28.86 -26.08 1.56
C GLY A 133 -29.16 -26.07 3.06
N GLU A 134 -28.29 -26.69 3.87
CA GLU A 134 -28.36 -26.68 5.33
C GLU A 134 -27.54 -25.52 5.93
N GLU A 135 -27.92 -25.07 7.12
CA GLU A 135 -27.16 -24.12 7.94
C GLU A 135 -26.53 -24.84 9.13
N VAL A 136 -25.19 -24.90 9.17
CA VAL A 136 -24.43 -25.51 10.27
C VAL A 136 -23.88 -24.42 11.19
N GLY A 137 -24.31 -24.42 12.45
CA GLY A 137 -23.78 -23.53 13.49
C GLY A 137 -22.45 -24.05 14.05
N VAL A 138 -21.38 -23.25 13.95
CA VAL A 138 -20.06 -23.57 14.51
C VAL A 138 -19.74 -22.59 15.65
N PRO A 139 -19.61 -23.05 16.91
CA PRO A 139 -19.25 -22.17 18.02
C PRO A 139 -17.94 -21.43 17.78
N GLN A 140 -17.96 -20.10 17.91
CA GLN A 140 -16.79 -19.25 17.76
C GLN A 140 -16.24 -18.88 19.14
N THR A 141 -15.01 -19.31 19.42
CA THR A 141 -14.33 -19.11 20.71
C THR A 141 -13.31 -17.97 20.71
N ASN A 142 -12.90 -17.48 19.54
CA ASN A 142 -11.93 -16.39 19.37
C ASN A 142 -11.98 -15.78 17.96
N GLY A 143 -11.15 -14.77 17.71
CA GLY A 143 -11.08 -14.06 16.45
C GLY A 143 -12.30 -13.17 16.20
N VAL A 144 -12.34 -12.56 15.01
CA VAL A 144 -13.34 -11.55 14.62
C VAL A 144 -14.18 -11.99 13.42
N ARG A 145 -15.40 -11.44 13.29
CA ARG A 145 -16.30 -11.73 12.15
C ARG A 145 -15.70 -11.14 10.85
N GLN A 146 -14.96 -11.93 10.07
CA GLN A 146 -14.41 -11.49 8.79
C GLN A 146 -15.53 -11.00 7.86
N GLY A 147 -15.53 -9.71 7.50
CA GLY A 147 -16.61 -9.08 6.73
C GLY A 147 -17.50 -8.10 7.54
N SER A 148 -17.33 -8.04 8.87
CA SER A 148 -17.85 -6.91 9.65
C SER A 148 -16.99 -5.65 9.42
N PRO A 149 -17.57 -4.44 9.29
CA PRO A 149 -16.81 -3.22 8.97
C PRO A 149 -15.79 -2.79 10.03
N ASP A 150 -16.06 -3.10 11.30
CA ASP A 150 -15.35 -2.64 12.50
C ASP A 150 -14.18 -3.55 12.91
N SER A 151 -14.31 -4.85 12.65
CA SER A 151 -13.33 -5.86 13.01
C SER A 151 -11.91 -5.59 12.49
N PRO A 152 -11.69 -5.10 11.25
CA PRO A 152 -10.36 -4.69 10.80
C PRO A 152 -9.80 -3.51 11.61
N VAL A 153 -10.62 -2.53 11.96
CA VAL A 153 -10.18 -1.31 12.65
C VAL A 153 -9.72 -1.60 14.08
N LEU A 154 -10.47 -2.41 14.83
CA LEU A 154 -10.08 -2.81 16.19
C LEU A 154 -8.83 -3.68 16.20
N SER A 155 -8.71 -4.64 15.26
CA SER A 155 -7.50 -5.46 15.13
C SER A 155 -6.28 -4.64 14.72
N SER A 156 -6.43 -3.69 13.79
CA SER A 156 -5.37 -2.75 13.39
C SER A 156 -4.93 -1.88 14.55
N ALA A 157 -5.86 -1.37 15.36
CA ALA A 157 -5.58 -0.52 16.51
C ALA A 157 -4.83 -1.28 17.62
N ARG A 158 -5.24 -2.51 17.99
CA ARG A 158 -4.50 -3.28 19.01
C ARG A 158 -3.10 -3.72 18.54
N VAL A 159 -2.89 -3.94 17.23
CA VAL A 159 -1.54 -4.16 16.66
C VAL A 159 -0.71 -2.86 16.67
N GLY A 160 -1.30 -1.73 16.29
CA GLY A 160 -0.64 -0.42 16.30
C GLY A 160 -0.22 0.03 17.70
N GLU A 161 -1.08 -0.21 18.70
CA GLU A 161 -0.82 0.06 20.11
C GLU A 161 0.30 -0.82 20.66
N ALA A 162 0.22 -2.13 20.42
CA ALA A 162 1.26 -3.09 20.83
C ALA A 162 2.63 -2.75 20.24
N LEU A 163 2.66 -2.28 18.99
CA LEU A 163 3.88 -1.80 18.34
C LEU A 163 4.35 -0.46 18.93
N THR A 164 3.45 0.46 19.24
CA THR A 164 3.79 1.75 19.85
C THR A 164 4.37 1.59 21.26
N GLU A 165 3.78 0.72 22.11
CA GLU A 165 4.33 0.31 23.41
C GLU A 165 5.73 -0.32 23.25
N THR A 166 5.94 -1.06 22.16
CA THR A 166 7.20 -1.73 21.87
C THR A 166 8.29 -0.74 21.48
N LEU A 167 8.05 0.10 20.46
CA LEU A 167 9.08 1.01 19.95
C LEU A 167 9.45 2.07 21.00
N ALA A 168 8.48 2.60 21.75
CA ALA A 168 8.74 3.54 22.84
C ALA A 168 9.62 2.92 23.94
N HIS A 169 9.48 1.61 24.19
CA HIS A 169 10.28 0.88 25.19
C HIS A 169 11.73 0.62 24.72
N THR A 170 11.98 0.47 23.42
CA THR A 170 13.33 0.20 22.88
C THR A 170 14.02 1.41 22.23
N GLN A 171 13.34 2.54 22.06
CA GLN A 171 13.85 3.77 21.44
C GLN A 171 15.16 4.31 22.06
N GLN A 172 15.36 4.10 23.36
CA GLN A 172 16.53 4.56 24.14
C GLN A 172 17.71 3.58 24.11
N GLN A 173 17.59 2.43 23.43
CA GLN A 173 18.69 1.49 23.23
C GLN A 173 19.64 1.99 22.14
N GLU A 174 20.84 1.42 22.07
CA GLU A 174 21.77 1.67 20.97
C GLU A 174 21.22 1.12 19.65
N ARG A 175 20.97 2.01 18.68
CA ARG A 175 20.36 1.66 17.37
C ARG A 175 21.34 1.67 16.20
N GLY A 176 22.54 2.23 16.37
CA GLY A 176 23.57 2.30 15.34
C GLY A 176 24.18 0.93 15.03
N GLY A 177 24.49 0.68 13.75
CA GLY A 177 25.22 -0.51 13.32
C GLY A 177 26.74 -0.31 13.34
N ASP A 178 27.46 -1.26 12.73
CA ASP A 178 28.93 -1.39 12.76
C ASP A 178 29.75 -0.16 12.29
N ASN A 179 29.11 0.82 11.64
CA ASN A 179 29.74 2.05 11.18
C ASN A 179 29.22 3.27 11.97
N PRO A 180 29.99 3.82 12.95
CA PRO A 180 29.53 4.91 13.80
C PRO A 180 29.35 6.25 13.07
N LEU A 181 29.82 6.39 11.82
CA LEU A 181 29.59 7.58 10.98
C LEU A 181 28.19 7.56 10.32
N LEU A 182 27.46 6.45 10.41
CA LEU A 182 26.15 6.25 9.81
C LEU A 182 25.04 6.37 10.89
N PRO A 183 24.30 7.50 10.95
CA PRO A 183 23.29 7.69 11.99
C PRO A 183 22.10 6.75 11.76
N PRO A 184 21.57 6.04 12.77
CA PRO A 184 20.51 5.04 12.60
C PRO A 184 19.21 5.65 12.06
N PRO A 185 18.28 4.84 11.50
CA PRO A 185 17.03 5.35 10.97
C PRO A 185 16.19 5.99 12.09
N PRO A 186 15.49 7.13 11.81
CA PRO A 186 14.74 7.86 12.84
C PRO A 186 13.66 6.96 13.44
N HIS A 187 12.88 6.33 12.56
CA HIS A 187 11.87 5.31 12.88
C HIS A 187 12.45 3.91 12.66
N HIS A 188 11.94 2.90 13.38
CA HIS A 188 12.51 1.54 13.39
C HIS A 188 11.45 0.42 13.37
N GLY A 189 10.19 0.77 13.10
CA GLY A 189 9.08 -0.16 12.97
C GLY A 189 7.78 0.54 12.56
N GLY A 190 6.84 -0.24 12.04
CA GLY A 190 5.50 0.22 11.63
C GLY A 190 4.66 -0.97 11.15
N SER A 191 3.39 -0.77 10.82
CA SER A 191 2.47 -1.89 10.54
C SER A 191 1.38 -1.57 9.53
N TYR A 192 0.85 -2.63 8.94
CA TYR A 192 -0.33 -2.57 8.10
C TYR A 192 -1.21 -3.81 8.28
N MET A 193 -2.42 -3.61 8.81
CA MET A 193 -3.31 -4.71 9.18
C MET A 193 -2.58 -5.67 10.14
N ASP A 194 -2.33 -6.92 9.75
CA ASP A 194 -1.52 -7.91 10.46
C ASP A 194 -0.03 -7.95 10.01
N ASP A 195 0.30 -7.27 8.92
CA ASP A 195 1.61 -7.24 8.29
C ASP A 195 2.48 -6.11 8.93
N THR A 196 3.23 -6.44 9.99
CA THR A 196 4.13 -5.52 10.75
C THR A 196 5.60 -5.58 10.29
N TYR A 197 6.32 -4.44 10.34
CA TYR A 197 7.77 -4.30 10.16
C TYR A 197 8.49 -3.87 11.45
N LEU A 198 9.74 -4.34 11.55
CA LEU A 198 10.84 -3.76 12.32
C LEU A 198 12.02 -3.61 11.35
N TRP A 199 12.79 -2.53 11.46
CA TRP A 199 14.00 -2.30 10.66
C TRP A 199 15.01 -1.45 11.42
N GLY A 200 16.29 -1.63 11.15
CA GLY A 200 17.37 -0.99 11.92
C GLY A 200 18.72 -1.58 11.52
N GLU A 201 19.79 -1.11 12.16
CA GLU A 201 21.16 -1.49 11.81
C GLU A 201 21.85 -2.30 12.91
N ASN A 202 21.38 -2.19 14.17
CA ASN A 202 21.83 -3.02 15.27
C ASN A 202 20.93 -4.29 15.41
N PRO A 203 21.47 -5.50 15.19
CA PRO A 203 20.68 -6.73 15.29
C PRO A 203 20.25 -7.07 16.73
N LEU A 204 21.00 -6.64 17.75
CA LEU A 204 20.65 -6.83 19.16
C LEU A 204 19.44 -5.97 19.55
N HIS A 205 19.40 -4.71 19.11
CA HIS A 205 18.23 -3.84 19.28
C HIS A 205 17.00 -4.40 18.55
N LEU A 206 17.17 -4.94 17.33
CA LEU A 206 16.07 -5.59 16.62
C LEU A 206 15.57 -6.84 17.36
N GLN A 207 16.45 -7.67 17.92
CA GLN A 207 16.04 -8.81 18.76
C GLN A 207 15.34 -8.35 20.05
N ALA A 208 15.84 -7.32 20.72
CA ALA A 208 15.21 -6.79 21.94
C ALA A 208 13.82 -6.20 21.67
N THR A 209 13.67 -5.51 20.54
CA THR A 209 12.39 -4.97 20.04
C THR A 209 11.43 -6.11 19.66
N LEU A 210 11.93 -7.19 19.04
CA LEU A 210 11.15 -8.38 18.71
C LEU A 210 10.70 -9.15 19.96
N ASP A 211 11.59 -9.36 20.93
CA ASP A 211 11.28 -9.99 22.22
C ASP A 211 10.26 -9.17 23.03
N LYS A 212 10.31 -7.83 22.95
CA LYS A 212 9.28 -6.95 23.52
C LYS A 212 7.96 -7.09 22.77
N LEU A 213 7.97 -7.04 21.43
CA LEU A 213 6.77 -7.16 20.60
C LEU A 213 6.06 -8.51 20.81
N GLN A 214 6.80 -9.62 20.86
CA GLN A 214 6.25 -10.93 21.20
C GLN A 214 5.56 -10.92 22.56
N ARG A 215 6.24 -10.42 23.61
CA ARG A 215 5.67 -10.38 24.96
C ARG A 215 4.39 -9.55 25.04
N THR A 216 4.31 -8.42 24.32
CA THR A 216 3.06 -7.64 24.28
C THR A 216 1.99 -8.35 23.44
N LEU A 217 2.28 -8.81 22.22
CA LEU A 217 1.32 -9.54 21.37
C LEU A 217 0.73 -10.78 22.08
N HIS A 218 1.54 -11.51 22.85
CA HIS A 218 1.11 -12.71 23.58
C HIS A 218 0.05 -12.38 24.66
N LYS A 219 0.07 -11.19 25.28
CA LYS A 219 -1.01 -10.72 26.19
C LYS A 219 -2.38 -10.67 25.48
N HIS A 220 -2.36 -10.38 24.18
CA HIS A 220 -3.54 -10.13 23.34
C HIS A 220 -4.01 -11.38 22.57
N GLY A 221 -3.46 -12.56 22.87
CA GLY A 221 -3.72 -13.82 22.18
C GLY A 221 -2.95 -14.00 20.86
N LEU A 222 -2.14 -13.01 20.45
CA LEU A 222 -1.41 -13.01 19.20
C LEU A 222 -0.01 -13.60 19.34
N ARG A 223 0.43 -14.35 18.34
CA ARG A 223 1.79 -14.91 18.27
C ARG A 223 2.44 -14.65 16.92
N ILE A 224 3.75 -14.45 16.95
CA ILE A 224 4.54 -14.38 15.72
C ILE A 224 4.76 -15.80 15.17
N ASN A 225 4.62 -15.98 13.85
CA ASN A 225 4.81 -17.26 13.22
C ASN A 225 6.21 -17.36 12.59
N PRO A 226 7.20 -18.03 13.24
CA PRO A 226 8.59 -18.05 12.77
C PRO A 226 8.74 -18.58 11.34
N LYS A 227 7.92 -19.57 10.94
CA LYS A 227 7.94 -20.15 9.58
C LYS A 227 7.43 -19.22 8.47
N LYS A 228 6.81 -18.09 8.83
CA LYS A 228 6.37 -17.05 7.86
C LYS A 228 7.15 -15.74 8.00
N THR A 229 7.82 -15.52 9.14
CA THR A 229 8.68 -14.35 9.33
C THR A 229 9.91 -14.48 8.46
N ARG A 230 10.04 -13.56 7.51
CA ARG A 230 11.22 -13.39 6.65
C ARG A 230 12.08 -12.27 7.22
N ILE A 231 13.40 -12.47 7.22
CA ILE A 231 14.39 -11.49 7.67
C ILE A 231 15.42 -11.38 6.55
N VAL A 232 15.72 -10.15 6.12
CA VAL A 232 16.71 -9.89 5.08
C VAL A 232 17.73 -8.89 5.64
N THR A 233 19.01 -9.10 5.35
CA THR A 233 20.13 -8.25 5.78
C THR A 233 21.01 -7.92 4.58
N ASN A 234 21.75 -6.80 4.64
CA ASN A 234 22.82 -6.46 3.70
C ASN A 234 24.23 -6.76 4.24
N THR A 235 24.34 -7.40 5.42
CA THR A 235 25.59 -7.83 6.04
C THR A 235 25.62 -9.35 6.20
N ASP A 236 26.80 -9.96 6.02
CA ASP A 236 27.01 -11.41 6.21
C ASP A 236 27.14 -11.80 7.70
N HIS A 237 26.55 -11.01 8.60
CA HIS A 237 26.68 -11.21 10.05
C HIS A 237 25.99 -12.51 10.48
N PRO A 238 26.66 -13.40 11.24
CA PRO A 238 26.11 -14.72 11.64
C PRO A 238 25.00 -14.66 12.71
N PHE A 239 24.33 -13.51 12.88
CA PHE A 239 23.29 -13.34 13.88
C PHE A 239 22.03 -14.11 13.48
N LYS A 240 21.43 -14.85 14.42
CA LYS A 240 20.16 -15.57 14.19
C LYS A 240 19.12 -15.04 15.15
N PHE A 241 17.98 -14.62 14.62
CA PHE A 241 16.90 -14.08 15.44
C PHE A 241 16.13 -15.22 16.09
N ARG A 242 15.81 -15.06 17.37
CA ARG A 242 14.95 -15.99 18.11
C ARG A 242 13.51 -15.52 18.02
N ILE A 243 12.63 -16.38 17.50
CA ILE A 243 11.22 -16.07 17.21
C ILE A 243 10.36 -17.24 17.68
N ASP A 244 9.52 -17.02 18.69
CA ASP A 244 8.66 -18.03 19.36
C ASP A 244 9.44 -19.32 19.69
N GLY A 245 10.66 -19.14 20.24
CA GLY A 245 11.59 -20.22 20.61
C GLY A 245 12.41 -20.82 19.44
N GLN A 246 12.07 -20.52 18.18
CA GLN A 246 12.78 -21.03 17.00
C GLN A 246 13.86 -20.04 16.53
N LEU A 247 14.98 -20.53 16.00
CA LEU A 247 16.00 -19.68 15.38
C LEU A 247 15.69 -19.45 13.89
N VAL A 248 15.63 -18.19 13.49
CA VAL A 248 15.43 -17.74 12.11
C VAL A 248 16.72 -17.08 11.64
N THR A 249 17.37 -17.67 10.64
CA THR A 249 18.58 -17.12 10.00
C THR A 249 18.16 -16.01 9.01
N PRO A 250 18.81 -14.83 9.03
CA PRO A 250 18.64 -13.81 8.00
C PRO A 250 19.05 -14.30 6.61
N GLU A 251 18.37 -13.78 5.59
CA GLU A 251 18.72 -13.97 4.19
C GLU A 251 19.57 -12.80 3.69
N GLY A 252 20.57 -13.06 2.84
CA GLY A 252 21.48 -12.05 2.31
C GLY A 252 20.82 -11.04 1.36
N GLY A 253 21.53 -9.95 1.05
CA GLY A 253 20.93 -8.72 0.49
C GLY A 253 20.27 -8.83 -0.88
N GLU A 254 20.55 -9.89 -1.64
CA GLU A 254 19.86 -10.18 -2.91
C GLU A 254 18.44 -10.74 -2.72
N ALA A 255 18.14 -11.29 -1.55
CA ALA A 255 16.86 -11.93 -1.27
C ALA A 255 15.69 -10.94 -1.30
N ALA A 256 14.65 -11.29 -2.07
CA ALA A 256 13.46 -10.47 -2.21
C ALA A 256 12.45 -10.75 -1.08
N LEU A 257 12.11 -9.70 -0.35
CA LEU A 257 11.01 -9.65 0.61
C LEU A 257 9.74 -9.16 -0.10
N THR A 258 8.62 -9.88 0.05
CA THR A 258 7.36 -9.53 -0.60
C THR A 258 6.55 -8.56 0.26
N VAL A 259 6.78 -7.28 -0.01
CA VAL A 259 6.21 -6.08 0.60
C VAL A 259 4.91 -5.73 -0.13
N LEU A 260 3.74 -6.13 0.39
CA LEU A 260 2.43 -5.82 -0.23
C LEU A 260 2.26 -6.35 -1.66
N GLY A 261 3.05 -7.36 -2.00
CA GLY A 261 3.29 -7.83 -3.35
C GLY A 261 4.58 -7.28 -3.96
N SER A 262 4.91 -5.99 -3.82
CA SER A 262 6.16 -5.41 -4.34
C SER A 262 7.39 -6.16 -3.80
N PRO A 263 8.36 -6.54 -4.64
CA PRO A 263 9.61 -7.15 -4.17
C PRO A 263 10.58 -6.04 -3.72
N VAL A 264 11.08 -6.16 -2.49
CA VAL A 264 12.09 -5.24 -1.91
C VAL A 264 13.31 -6.07 -1.48
N SER A 265 14.50 -5.55 -1.75
CA SER A 265 15.80 -6.21 -1.53
C SER A 265 16.90 -5.15 -1.44
N PHE A 266 17.95 -5.37 -0.64
CA PHE A 266 19.04 -4.38 -0.46
C PHE A 266 20.01 -4.31 -1.64
N ALA A 267 20.30 -5.45 -2.28
CA ALA A 267 21.20 -5.57 -3.43
C ALA A 267 20.47 -5.94 -4.73
N GLY A 268 19.31 -6.60 -4.63
CA GLY A 268 18.49 -6.96 -5.80
C GLY A 268 17.97 -5.73 -6.54
N GLY A 269 18.54 -5.44 -7.71
CA GLY A 269 18.16 -4.31 -8.55
C GLY A 269 16.80 -4.46 -9.23
N PRO A 270 16.36 -3.46 -10.02
CA PRO A 270 15.02 -3.43 -10.64
C PRO A 270 14.74 -4.51 -11.69
N GLN A 271 15.65 -5.47 -11.89
CA GLN A 271 15.37 -6.78 -12.49
C GLN A 271 14.16 -7.44 -11.81
N HIS A 272 14.11 -7.44 -10.46
CA HIS A 272 13.01 -8.04 -9.68
C HIS A 272 11.68 -7.31 -9.92
N LEU A 273 11.70 -5.98 -9.92
CA LEU A 273 10.54 -5.13 -10.21
C LEU A 273 10.03 -5.37 -11.65
N ALA A 274 10.93 -5.42 -12.63
CA ALA A 274 10.58 -5.66 -14.03
C ALA A 274 10.02 -7.08 -14.26
N ALA A 275 10.56 -8.08 -13.58
CA ALA A 275 10.08 -9.46 -13.62
C ALA A 275 8.66 -9.58 -13.07
N GLU A 276 8.39 -9.00 -11.88
CA GLU A 276 7.10 -9.08 -11.22
C GLU A 276 6.03 -8.21 -11.92
N MET A 277 6.36 -6.99 -12.35
CA MET A 277 5.52 -6.20 -13.27
C MET A 277 5.17 -7.01 -14.52
N GLY A 278 6.16 -7.70 -15.09
CA GLY A 278 5.99 -8.62 -16.22
C GLY A 278 4.97 -9.71 -15.92
N THR A 279 5.11 -10.38 -14.78
CA THR A 279 4.27 -11.51 -14.37
C THR A 279 2.84 -11.04 -14.08
N ARG A 280 2.65 -9.96 -13.32
CA ARG A 280 1.33 -9.33 -13.10
C ARG A 280 0.68 -8.90 -14.40
N GLY A 281 1.39 -8.14 -15.23
CA GLY A 281 0.89 -7.65 -16.51
C GLY A 281 0.48 -8.79 -17.45
N ARG A 282 1.29 -9.86 -17.55
CA ARG A 282 0.94 -11.06 -18.32
C ARG A 282 -0.27 -11.81 -17.75
N LYS A 283 -0.32 -12.02 -16.43
CA LYS A 283 -1.44 -12.72 -15.74
C LYS A 283 -2.77 -11.96 -15.87
N ALA A 284 -2.74 -10.64 -15.65
CA ALA A 284 -3.90 -9.76 -15.80
C ALA A 284 -4.36 -9.64 -17.26
N PHE A 285 -3.43 -9.53 -18.22
CA PHE A 285 -3.78 -9.56 -19.65
C PHE A 285 -4.37 -10.90 -20.07
N GLY A 286 -3.80 -12.02 -19.61
CA GLY A 286 -4.28 -13.37 -19.89
C GLY A 286 -5.71 -13.60 -19.41
N LYS A 287 -6.00 -13.31 -18.13
CA LYS A 287 -7.34 -13.42 -17.54
C LYS A 287 -8.40 -12.61 -18.32
N ASN A 288 -8.02 -11.45 -18.83
CA ASN A 288 -8.92 -10.54 -19.55
C ASN A 288 -8.78 -10.62 -21.09
N LYS A 289 -8.01 -11.59 -21.63
CA LYS A 289 -7.62 -11.59 -23.05
C LYS A 289 -8.83 -11.56 -23.98
N HIS A 290 -9.87 -12.32 -23.66
CA HIS A 290 -11.10 -12.44 -24.46
C HIS A 290 -11.79 -11.07 -24.70
N ILE A 291 -12.00 -10.24 -23.67
CA ILE A 291 -12.55 -8.88 -23.85
C ILE A 291 -11.53 -7.91 -24.47
N LEU A 292 -10.23 -8.08 -24.20
CA LEU A 292 -9.18 -7.20 -24.72
C LEU A 292 -8.90 -7.41 -26.22
N VAL A 293 -9.13 -8.60 -26.77
CA VAL A 293 -8.99 -8.90 -28.22
C VAL A 293 -10.32 -8.94 -28.99
N ALA A 294 -11.47 -8.78 -28.31
CA ALA A 294 -12.79 -8.80 -28.93
C ALA A 294 -12.95 -7.78 -30.08
N LYS A 295 -13.86 -8.06 -31.03
CA LYS A 295 -14.21 -7.18 -32.17
C LYS A 295 -15.01 -5.94 -31.73
N THR A 296 -14.48 -5.14 -30.82
CA THR A 296 -15.10 -3.90 -30.31
C THR A 296 -14.16 -2.70 -30.44
N ALA A 297 -14.72 -1.49 -30.36
CA ALA A 297 -13.99 -0.23 -30.57
C ALA A 297 -12.70 -0.14 -29.74
N LEU A 298 -11.56 -0.02 -30.41
CA LEU A 298 -10.23 -0.10 -29.79
C LEU A 298 -10.05 0.88 -28.61
N LYS A 299 -10.63 2.08 -28.67
CA LYS A 299 -10.62 3.06 -27.56
C LYS A 299 -11.21 2.49 -26.26
N ARG A 300 -12.30 1.72 -26.35
CA ARG A 300 -12.92 1.06 -25.17
C ARG A 300 -12.00 -0.05 -24.65
N ARG A 301 -11.39 -0.84 -25.55
CA ARG A 301 -10.44 -1.91 -25.18
C ARG A 301 -9.15 -1.37 -24.56
N LEU A 302 -8.63 -0.23 -25.02
CA LEU A 302 -7.50 0.49 -24.42
C LEU A 302 -7.83 1.04 -23.03
N ASN A 303 -9.03 1.61 -22.84
CA ASN A 303 -9.48 2.02 -21.50
C ASN A 303 -9.56 0.80 -20.55
N LEU A 304 -10.11 -0.33 -21.00
CA LEU A 304 -10.14 -1.59 -20.21
C LEU A 304 -8.73 -2.14 -19.93
N HIS A 305 -7.78 -2.04 -20.85
CA HIS A 305 -6.38 -2.39 -20.63
C HIS A 305 -5.75 -1.51 -19.54
N THR A 306 -6.01 -0.19 -19.59
CA THR A 306 -5.60 0.77 -18.56
C THR A 306 -6.24 0.48 -17.19
N THR A 307 -7.50 0.06 -17.12
CA THR A 307 -8.17 -0.27 -15.85
C THR A 307 -7.75 -1.64 -15.29
N LEU A 308 -7.70 -2.68 -16.11
CA LEU A 308 -7.60 -4.08 -15.67
C LEU A 308 -6.16 -4.62 -15.69
N VAL A 309 -5.29 -4.08 -16.54
CA VAL A 309 -3.94 -4.63 -16.77
C VAL A 309 -2.87 -3.68 -16.27
N ARG A 310 -2.93 -2.38 -16.61
CA ARG A 310 -1.95 -1.39 -16.14
C ARG A 310 -1.92 -1.28 -14.62
N GLN A 311 -3.09 -1.21 -13.97
CA GLN A 311 -3.19 -1.14 -12.50
C GLN A 311 -2.60 -2.37 -11.79
N SER A 312 -2.68 -3.55 -12.42
CA SER A 312 -2.08 -4.77 -11.89
C SER A 312 -0.58 -4.82 -12.17
N ALA A 313 -0.13 -4.42 -13.36
CA ALA A 313 1.28 -4.44 -13.73
C ALA A 313 2.12 -3.42 -12.94
N LEU A 314 1.60 -2.22 -12.74
CA LEU A 314 2.30 -1.08 -12.13
C LEU A 314 1.89 -0.84 -10.66
N TRP A 315 1.44 -1.89 -9.95
CA TRP A 315 1.16 -1.81 -8.52
C TRP A 315 2.46 -1.52 -7.74
N GLY A 316 2.45 -0.45 -6.92
CA GLY A 316 3.61 0.01 -6.16
C GLY A 316 4.67 0.71 -7.02
N CYS A 317 4.32 1.25 -8.18
CA CYS A 317 5.27 1.96 -9.03
C CYS A 317 5.70 3.33 -8.50
N GLU A 318 4.96 3.87 -7.54
CA GLU A 318 5.29 5.03 -6.72
C GLU A 318 6.58 4.86 -5.89
N SER A 319 6.94 3.62 -5.49
CA SER A 319 8.18 3.31 -4.76
C SER A 319 9.31 2.76 -5.65
N TRP A 320 9.16 2.77 -6.99
CA TRP A 320 10.19 2.27 -7.91
C TRP A 320 11.37 3.25 -8.12
N PRO A 321 12.60 2.76 -8.33
CA PRO A 321 13.72 3.57 -8.76
C PRO A 321 13.54 4.04 -10.22
N ILE A 322 14.01 5.25 -10.52
CA ILE A 322 13.88 5.88 -11.84
C ILE A 322 14.98 5.35 -12.78
N GLN A 323 14.93 4.06 -13.11
CA GLN A 323 15.88 3.45 -14.05
C GLN A 323 15.27 3.25 -15.44
N ASP A 324 16.01 3.72 -16.45
CA ASP A 324 15.71 3.60 -17.88
C ASP A 324 15.30 2.18 -18.31
N THR A 325 15.99 1.14 -17.82
CA THR A 325 15.70 -0.27 -18.13
C THR A 325 14.31 -0.71 -17.64
N LEU A 326 13.92 -0.33 -16.42
CA LEU A 326 12.61 -0.65 -15.83
C LEU A 326 11.49 0.08 -16.57
N LEU A 327 11.68 1.38 -16.82
CA LEU A 327 10.72 2.23 -17.54
C LEU A 327 10.56 1.78 -19.01
N ARG A 328 11.64 1.36 -19.68
CA ARG A 328 11.59 0.70 -21.00
C ARG A 328 10.92 -0.66 -20.96
N ALA A 329 11.11 -1.47 -19.91
CA ALA A 329 10.42 -2.75 -19.75
C ALA A 329 8.89 -2.55 -19.64
N ALA A 330 8.45 -1.56 -18.85
CA ALA A 330 7.04 -1.19 -18.73
C ALA A 330 6.42 -0.80 -20.09
N ASN A 331 7.11 0.07 -20.84
CA ASN A 331 6.69 0.49 -22.19
C ASN A 331 6.69 -0.67 -23.19
N THR A 332 7.65 -1.59 -23.10
CA THR A 332 7.75 -2.75 -23.98
C THR A 332 6.58 -3.72 -23.74
N LEU A 333 6.23 -3.97 -22.47
CA LEU A 333 5.09 -4.77 -22.08
C LEU A 333 3.75 -4.15 -22.53
N GLN A 334 3.60 -2.83 -22.37
CA GLN A 334 2.45 -2.08 -22.92
C GLN A 334 2.31 -2.29 -24.43
N LEU A 335 3.39 -2.14 -25.20
CA LEU A 335 3.36 -2.30 -26.67
C LEU A 335 3.07 -3.74 -27.12
N GLN A 336 3.64 -4.75 -26.46
CA GLN A 336 3.37 -6.16 -26.78
C GLN A 336 1.89 -6.52 -26.58
N GLN A 337 1.29 -6.02 -25.49
CA GLN A 337 -0.12 -6.23 -25.17
C GLN A 337 -1.03 -5.46 -26.13
N VAL A 338 -0.74 -4.19 -26.38
CA VAL A 338 -1.54 -3.36 -27.31
C VAL A 338 -1.44 -3.87 -28.75
N ARG A 339 -0.26 -4.34 -29.20
CA ARG A 339 -0.13 -5.08 -30.46
C ARG A 339 -1.08 -6.27 -30.51
N THR A 340 -1.16 -7.06 -29.44
CA THR A 340 -2.04 -8.24 -29.37
C THR A 340 -3.53 -7.86 -29.41
N MET A 341 -3.90 -6.67 -28.93
CA MET A 341 -5.26 -6.13 -29.01
C MET A 341 -5.60 -5.56 -30.41
N VAL A 342 -4.63 -4.94 -31.09
CA VAL A 342 -4.80 -4.41 -32.45
C VAL A 342 -4.79 -5.52 -33.49
N GLY A 343 -3.95 -6.55 -33.30
CA GLY A 343 -3.69 -7.58 -34.29
C GLY A 343 -2.69 -7.14 -35.35
N GLY A 344 -2.85 -7.65 -36.57
CA GLY A 344 -1.93 -7.49 -37.70
C GLY A 344 -1.16 -8.78 -37.98
N ALA A 345 -1.66 -9.55 -38.95
CA ALA A 345 -0.97 -10.74 -39.45
C ALA A 345 0.37 -10.37 -40.13
N ARG A 346 1.25 -11.38 -40.24
CA ARG A 346 2.42 -11.32 -41.11
C ARG A 346 1.97 -11.55 -42.56
N SER A 347 2.38 -10.69 -43.47
CA SER A 347 2.06 -10.84 -44.90
C SER A 347 2.87 -12.00 -45.52
N PRO A 348 2.42 -12.60 -46.64
CA PRO A 348 3.26 -13.48 -47.45
C PRO A 348 4.59 -12.78 -47.80
N GLY A 349 5.71 -13.50 -47.68
CA GLY A 349 7.06 -12.96 -47.93
C GLY A 349 7.62 -11.97 -46.89
N GLU A 350 6.83 -11.50 -45.92
CA GLU A 350 7.31 -10.51 -44.94
C GLU A 350 8.26 -11.13 -43.90
N ALA A 351 9.44 -10.52 -43.71
CA ALA A 351 10.38 -10.94 -42.69
C ALA A 351 9.84 -10.69 -41.28
N TRP A 352 10.24 -11.52 -40.31
CA TRP A 352 9.75 -11.39 -38.92
C TRP A 352 10.12 -10.03 -38.31
N THR A 353 11.31 -9.50 -38.64
CA THR A 353 11.79 -8.17 -38.22
C THR A 353 10.87 -7.04 -38.66
N ASP A 354 10.36 -7.13 -39.88
CA ASP A 354 9.55 -6.08 -40.51
C ASP A 354 8.13 -6.14 -39.98
N TRP A 355 7.55 -7.34 -39.88
CA TRP A 355 6.28 -7.58 -39.17
C TRP A 355 6.33 -7.06 -37.74
N ASN A 356 7.38 -7.41 -36.99
CA ASN A 356 7.56 -6.99 -35.60
C ASN A 356 7.67 -5.46 -35.50
N THR A 357 8.44 -4.83 -36.39
CA THR A 357 8.61 -3.37 -36.43
C THR A 357 7.31 -2.65 -36.84
N ARG A 358 6.64 -3.11 -37.89
CA ARG A 358 5.36 -2.57 -38.40
C ARG A 358 4.27 -2.64 -37.36
N THR A 359 4.10 -3.80 -36.70
CA THR A 359 3.06 -4.01 -35.69
C THR A 359 3.31 -3.22 -34.40
N LEU A 360 4.58 -3.08 -33.96
CA LEU A 360 4.93 -2.22 -32.82
C LEU A 360 4.78 -0.72 -33.13
N ARG A 361 5.11 -0.28 -34.35
CA ARG A 361 4.82 1.10 -34.83
C ARG A 361 3.30 1.35 -34.83
N MET A 362 2.51 0.43 -35.37
CA MET A 362 1.04 0.51 -35.37
C MET A 362 0.47 0.61 -33.94
N ALA A 363 0.98 -0.17 -32.99
CA ALA A 363 0.58 -0.08 -31.58
C ALA A 363 0.85 1.32 -30.97
N ARG A 364 2.01 1.94 -31.25
CA ARG A 364 2.33 3.32 -30.84
C ARG A 364 1.38 4.35 -31.44
N VAL A 365 1.11 4.24 -32.75
CA VAL A 365 0.19 5.14 -33.46
C VAL A 365 -1.22 5.05 -32.86
N HIS A 366 -1.68 3.85 -32.47
CA HIS A 366 -2.96 3.71 -31.79
C HIS A 366 -2.97 4.26 -30.36
N LEU A 367 -1.90 4.08 -29.57
CA LEU A 367 -1.79 4.71 -28.24
C LEU A 367 -1.86 6.24 -28.35
N HIS A 368 -1.07 6.83 -29.24
CA HIS A 368 -1.04 8.27 -29.49
C HIS A 368 -2.41 8.80 -29.97
N LYS A 369 -3.00 8.19 -31.02
CA LYS A 369 -4.33 8.58 -31.53
C LYS A 369 -5.45 8.45 -30.48
N ASN A 370 -5.32 7.56 -29.50
CA ASN A 370 -6.27 7.39 -28.40
C ASN A 370 -5.89 8.12 -27.11
N LYS A 371 -4.86 8.98 -27.13
CA LYS A 371 -4.36 9.76 -25.99
C LYS A 371 -4.09 8.88 -24.75
N GLN A 372 -3.44 7.75 -24.97
CA GLN A 372 -3.00 6.84 -23.91
C GLN A 372 -1.54 7.15 -23.56
N ASP A 373 -1.28 7.46 -22.29
CA ASP A 373 0.07 7.68 -21.76
C ASP A 373 0.97 6.45 -21.94
N ARG A 374 2.29 6.67 -22.00
CA ARG A 374 3.27 5.60 -21.79
C ARG A 374 3.14 5.07 -20.36
N TRP A 375 3.42 3.78 -20.14
CA TRP A 375 3.50 3.24 -18.78
C TRP A 375 4.63 3.94 -18.00
N SER A 376 5.80 4.10 -18.65
CA SER A 376 6.57 5.35 -18.72
C SER A 376 6.12 6.55 -17.86
N THR A 377 5.43 7.45 -18.56
CA THR A 377 4.81 8.69 -18.09
C THR A 377 3.98 8.49 -16.82
N HIS A 378 3.27 7.36 -16.71
CA HIS A 378 2.43 7.10 -15.54
C HIS A 378 3.25 6.79 -14.29
N VAL A 379 4.29 5.94 -14.38
CA VAL A 379 5.17 5.62 -13.24
C VAL A 379 5.82 6.90 -12.71
N LEU A 380 6.40 7.72 -13.59
CA LEU A 380 7.02 8.98 -13.21
C LEU A 380 6.04 9.96 -12.55
N ARG A 381 4.79 10.03 -13.05
CA ARG A 381 3.73 10.82 -12.39
C ARG A 381 3.37 10.30 -11.01
N MET A 382 3.35 8.98 -10.80
CA MET A 382 3.08 8.40 -9.48
C MET A 382 4.20 8.72 -8.48
N ILE A 383 5.46 8.59 -8.91
CA ILE A 383 6.65 8.96 -8.11
C ILE A 383 6.62 10.46 -7.76
N TRP A 384 6.45 11.35 -8.74
CA TRP A 384 6.34 12.79 -8.49
C TRP A 384 5.15 13.14 -7.58
N GLY A 385 4.04 12.43 -7.73
CA GLY A 385 2.85 12.57 -6.90
C GLY A 385 3.08 12.18 -5.43
N VAL A 386 3.74 11.05 -5.16
CA VAL A 386 3.95 10.56 -3.78
C VAL A 386 4.98 11.39 -3.04
N TRP A 387 6.10 11.78 -3.67
CA TRP A 387 7.13 12.62 -3.04
C TRP A 387 6.56 13.96 -2.60
N GLY A 388 5.76 14.61 -3.46
CA GLY A 388 5.03 15.81 -3.08
C GLY A 388 3.94 15.55 -2.02
N HIS A 389 3.35 14.35 -1.97
CA HIS A 389 2.35 14.04 -0.94
C HIS A 389 2.99 13.95 0.45
N VAL A 390 4.07 13.18 0.59
CA VAL A 390 4.81 12.97 1.86
C VAL A 390 5.21 14.31 2.47
N ALA A 391 5.90 15.17 1.72
CA ALA A 391 6.35 16.49 2.15
C ALA A 391 5.23 17.50 2.52
N ARG A 392 3.96 17.11 2.42
CA ARG A 392 2.78 17.92 2.80
C ARG A 392 1.84 17.22 3.79
N ALA A 393 2.13 16.00 4.22
CA ALA A 393 1.15 15.15 4.90
C ALA A 393 1.66 14.38 6.11
N GLU A 394 2.90 13.88 6.09
CA GLU A 394 3.32 12.87 7.05
C GLU A 394 4.79 13.04 7.48
N GLN A 395 4.98 13.40 8.75
CA GLN A 395 6.32 13.61 9.31
C GLN A 395 7.16 12.33 9.28
N ALA A 396 6.63 11.19 9.72
CA ALA A 396 7.41 9.95 9.86
C ALA A 396 7.98 9.44 8.52
N THR A 397 7.16 9.42 7.46
CA THR A 397 7.66 9.07 6.12
C THR A 397 8.56 10.16 5.53
N LEU A 398 8.37 11.44 5.86
CA LEU A 398 9.30 12.50 5.45
C LEU A 398 10.67 12.35 6.15
N ASP A 399 10.69 12.05 7.45
CA ASP A 399 11.92 11.77 8.22
C ASP A 399 12.69 10.60 7.58
N MET A 400 11.99 9.55 7.14
CA MET A 400 12.59 8.40 6.45
C MET A 400 13.09 8.72 5.04
N LEU A 401 12.46 9.65 4.29
CA LEU A 401 12.99 10.13 3.00
C LEU A 401 14.18 11.08 3.16
N GLN A 402 14.25 11.85 4.26
CA GLN A 402 15.36 12.76 4.57
C GLN A 402 16.52 12.04 5.27
N TRP A 403 16.29 10.87 5.87
CA TRP A 403 17.32 10.06 6.52
C TRP A 403 18.42 9.67 5.53
N ARG A 404 19.63 10.20 5.76
CA ARG A 404 20.79 10.09 4.86
C ARG A 404 20.49 10.58 3.43
N GLY A 405 19.56 11.51 3.27
CA GLY A 405 19.23 12.12 1.98
C GLY A 405 20.35 12.99 1.39
N MET A 406 20.10 13.55 0.22
CA MET A 406 21.07 14.24 -0.64
C MET A 406 21.70 15.47 0.01
N ARG A 407 21.00 16.15 0.92
CA ARG A 407 21.59 17.22 1.75
C ARG A 407 22.71 16.67 2.64
N TRP A 408 22.42 15.60 3.38
CA TRP A 408 23.34 14.94 4.31
C TRP A 408 24.52 14.29 3.59
N TRP A 409 24.29 13.55 2.50
CA TRP A 409 25.38 12.92 1.73
C TRP A 409 26.38 13.93 1.18
N ARG A 410 25.93 15.12 0.75
CA ARG A 410 26.84 16.19 0.30
C ARG A 410 27.71 16.73 1.43
N GLN A 411 27.16 16.90 2.63
CA GLN A 411 27.93 17.31 3.81
C GLN A 411 29.00 16.25 4.16
N GLN A 412 28.61 14.97 4.20
CA GLN A 412 29.54 13.86 4.45
C GLN A 412 30.66 13.78 3.40
N GLN A 413 30.32 13.94 2.11
CA GLN A 413 31.31 13.91 1.02
C GLN A 413 32.28 15.11 1.03
N ALA A 414 31.89 16.25 1.60
CA ALA A 414 32.75 17.41 1.78
C ALA A 414 33.74 17.29 2.96
N MET A 415 33.47 16.40 3.93
CA MET A 415 34.37 16.14 5.05
C MET A 415 35.61 15.33 4.62
N PRO A 416 36.76 15.47 5.33
CA PRO A 416 37.96 14.66 5.08
C PRO A 416 37.71 13.15 5.12
N GLN A 417 38.60 12.40 4.45
CA GLN A 417 38.60 10.94 4.49
C GLN A 417 38.81 10.43 5.93
N GLY A 418 38.03 9.42 6.33
CA GLY A 418 38.02 8.91 7.71
C GLY A 418 37.14 9.69 8.68
N VAL A 419 36.78 10.94 8.37
CA VAL A 419 35.87 11.77 9.19
C VAL A 419 34.43 11.70 8.66
N GLY A 420 34.25 11.87 7.36
CA GLY A 420 32.93 11.78 6.72
C GLY A 420 32.57 10.34 6.34
N ALA A 421 31.29 10.00 6.49
CA ALA A 421 30.73 8.74 6.01
C ALA A 421 31.00 8.53 4.49
N ARG A 422 31.13 7.27 4.09
CA ARG A 422 31.32 6.84 2.70
C ARG A 422 30.46 5.60 2.43
N HIS A 423 30.11 5.35 1.17
CA HIS A 423 29.46 4.10 0.77
C HIS A 423 30.47 2.95 0.86
N ALA A 424 30.07 1.82 1.46
CA ALA A 424 30.95 0.65 1.63
C ALA A 424 31.27 -0.10 0.32
N SER A 425 30.53 0.17 -0.76
CA SER A 425 30.69 -0.49 -2.06
C SER A 425 30.22 0.42 -3.22
N ARG A 426 30.07 -0.13 -4.43
CA ARG A 426 29.63 0.60 -5.63
C ARG A 426 28.20 1.13 -5.52
N PHE A 427 28.03 2.32 -4.95
CA PHE A 427 26.76 3.03 -4.93
C PHE A 427 26.29 3.38 -6.35
N ASN A 428 25.11 2.88 -6.75
CA ASN A 428 24.52 3.19 -8.04
C ASN A 428 23.56 4.39 -7.94
N SER A 429 24.08 5.58 -8.27
CA SER A 429 23.33 6.84 -8.26
C SER A 429 22.14 6.90 -9.23
N SER A 430 21.98 5.94 -10.16
CA SER A 430 20.78 5.84 -11.01
C SER A 430 19.59 5.13 -10.35
N LEU A 431 19.78 4.50 -9.18
CA LEU A 431 18.69 3.95 -8.36
C LEU A 431 18.16 4.95 -7.32
N ASP A 432 18.89 6.04 -7.09
CA ASP A 432 18.57 7.09 -6.12
C ASP A 432 17.47 8.00 -6.67
N THR A 433 16.23 7.77 -6.24
CA THR A 433 15.07 8.57 -6.65
C THR A 433 15.17 10.02 -6.17
N GLU A 434 15.79 10.31 -5.02
CA GLU A 434 15.93 11.69 -4.53
C GLU A 434 16.79 12.53 -5.46
N ARG A 435 17.88 11.98 -6.03
CA ARG A 435 18.69 12.70 -7.04
C ARG A 435 17.85 13.23 -8.19
N HIS A 436 16.94 12.41 -8.70
CA HIS A 436 16.05 12.78 -9.80
C HIS A 436 15.07 13.88 -9.40
N ILE A 437 14.55 13.83 -8.17
CA ILE A 437 13.72 14.91 -7.59
C ILE A 437 14.54 16.22 -7.47
N VAL A 438 15.74 16.14 -6.89
CA VAL A 438 16.66 17.26 -6.65
C VAL A 438 17.16 17.91 -7.95
N THR A 439 17.31 17.14 -9.04
CA THR A 439 17.62 17.68 -10.38
C THR A 439 16.52 18.62 -10.91
N ILE A 440 15.28 18.49 -10.43
CA ILE A 440 14.14 19.28 -10.91
C ILE A 440 13.72 20.36 -9.90
N ALA A 441 13.52 19.99 -8.63
CA ALA A 441 13.08 20.87 -7.56
C ALA A 441 14.23 21.56 -6.79
N GLY A 442 15.49 21.19 -7.05
CA GLY A 442 16.65 21.73 -6.32
C GLY A 442 16.96 20.98 -5.02
N PRO A 443 17.97 21.42 -4.25
CA PRO A 443 18.36 20.76 -2.99
C PRO A 443 17.33 20.91 -1.87
N GLU A 444 16.38 21.83 -2.02
CA GLU A 444 15.32 22.10 -1.05
C GLU A 444 13.95 21.68 -1.59
N TRP A 445 13.92 20.47 -2.17
CA TRP A 445 12.75 19.92 -2.84
C TRP A 445 11.52 19.83 -1.92
N GLU A 446 11.72 19.74 -0.61
CA GLU A 446 10.66 19.66 0.41
C GLU A 446 9.90 20.99 0.52
N GLN A 447 10.61 22.13 0.46
CA GLN A 447 9.99 23.46 0.47
C GLN A 447 9.22 23.70 -0.83
N VAL A 448 9.81 23.30 -1.96
CA VAL A 448 9.16 23.35 -3.29
C VAL A 448 7.98 22.38 -3.39
N ALA A 449 7.99 21.29 -2.60
CA ALA A 449 6.88 20.35 -2.48
C ALA A 449 5.77 20.88 -1.56
N ALA A 450 6.09 21.71 -0.55
CA ALA A 450 5.11 22.30 0.34
C ALA A 450 4.06 23.12 -0.44
N ASP A 451 4.50 23.97 -1.38
CA ASP A 451 3.57 24.56 -2.36
C ASP A 451 3.14 23.52 -3.41
N ARG A 452 1.89 23.09 -3.30
CA ARG A 452 1.24 22.18 -4.26
C ARG A 452 1.15 22.76 -5.68
N ILE A 453 1.08 24.08 -5.84
CA ILE A 453 1.01 24.72 -7.16
C ILE A 453 2.41 24.69 -7.81
N GLN A 454 3.44 25.17 -7.12
CA GLN A 454 4.83 25.08 -7.57
C GLN A 454 5.25 23.64 -7.92
N TRP A 455 4.97 22.67 -7.03
CA TRP A 455 5.26 21.26 -7.26
C TRP A 455 4.58 20.69 -8.51
N ASN A 456 3.30 20.98 -8.72
CA ASN A 456 2.56 20.47 -9.88
C ASN A 456 3.05 21.11 -11.20
N ASN A 457 3.49 22.37 -11.17
CA ASN A 457 4.06 23.04 -12.34
C ASN A 457 5.40 22.43 -12.81
N LEU A 458 6.09 21.67 -11.94
CA LEU A 458 7.34 20.97 -12.25
C LEU A 458 7.14 19.54 -12.77
N GLU A 459 5.94 18.93 -12.66
CA GLU A 459 5.66 17.56 -13.12
C GLU A 459 5.98 17.39 -14.62
N ASP A 460 5.52 18.32 -15.45
CA ASP A 460 5.71 18.33 -16.91
C ASP A 460 7.22 18.28 -17.25
N ARG A 461 8.07 18.99 -16.46
CA ARG A 461 9.53 19.04 -16.63
C ARG A 461 10.19 17.74 -16.15
N PHE A 462 9.84 17.23 -14.97
CA PHE A 462 10.35 15.97 -14.43
C PHE A 462 10.09 14.79 -15.38
N ILE A 463 8.86 14.68 -15.91
CA ILE A 463 8.51 13.68 -16.92
C ILE A 463 9.34 13.88 -18.20
N GLN A 464 9.49 15.10 -18.70
CA GLN A 464 10.29 15.36 -19.91
C GLN A 464 11.78 15.02 -19.74
N THR A 465 12.35 15.16 -18.55
CA THR A 465 13.76 14.82 -18.28
C THR A 465 13.99 13.31 -18.17
N PHE A 466 13.05 12.54 -17.63
CA PHE A 466 13.29 11.14 -17.25
C PHE A 466 12.44 10.07 -17.96
N ASP A 467 11.46 10.42 -18.80
CA ASP A 467 10.55 9.45 -19.45
C ASP A 467 11.11 8.88 -20.78
N PRO A 468 11.72 7.67 -20.77
CA PRO A 468 12.56 7.20 -21.88
C PRO A 468 11.81 7.07 -23.22
N PRO A 469 12.43 7.47 -24.34
CA PRO A 469 11.85 7.32 -25.67
C PRO A 469 11.54 5.85 -25.97
N TRP A 470 10.55 5.59 -26.82
CA TRP A 470 10.10 4.23 -27.12
C TRP A 470 11.26 3.29 -27.53
N SER A 471 11.32 2.13 -26.88
CA SER A 471 12.42 1.16 -26.88
C SER A 471 12.59 0.34 -28.18
N SER A 472 12.73 0.97 -29.36
CA SER A 472 13.12 0.23 -30.58
C SER A 472 13.94 1.04 -31.60
N GLY A 473 15.26 0.96 -31.48
CA GLY A 473 16.22 1.34 -32.53
C GLY A 473 16.39 2.85 -32.77
N LYS A 474 17.39 3.19 -33.59
CA LYS A 474 17.67 4.55 -34.04
C LYS A 474 16.53 5.05 -34.95
N GLN A 475 15.54 5.74 -34.38
CA GLN A 475 14.39 6.30 -35.12
C GLN A 475 14.40 7.83 -35.07
N GLY A 476 15.43 8.45 -35.65
CA GLY A 476 15.61 9.91 -35.75
C GLY A 476 14.59 10.65 -36.62
N GLN A 477 13.60 9.95 -37.18
CA GLN A 477 12.52 10.50 -38.00
C GLN A 477 11.14 10.32 -37.34
N LEU A 478 11.06 10.66 -36.04
CA LEU A 478 9.79 10.82 -35.30
C LEU A 478 9.58 12.27 -34.83
N GLN A 479 10.17 13.25 -35.53
CA GLN A 479 9.96 14.70 -35.30
C GLN A 479 8.48 15.12 -35.38
N ASN A 480 7.62 14.32 -36.04
CA ASN A 480 6.19 14.57 -36.17
C ASN A 480 5.32 14.06 -34.99
N LEU A 481 5.94 13.55 -33.91
CA LEU A 481 5.24 13.23 -32.65
C LEU A 481 5.72 14.17 -31.55
N ALA A 482 5.03 15.31 -31.41
CA ALA A 482 5.23 16.25 -30.32
C ALA A 482 5.07 15.56 -28.93
N PRO A 483 5.75 16.05 -27.87
CA PRO A 483 5.60 15.51 -26.52
C PRO A 483 4.13 15.55 -26.08
N THR A 484 3.72 14.56 -25.26
CA THR A 484 2.33 14.24 -24.95
C THR A 484 1.66 15.29 -24.05
N ARG A 485 1.32 16.46 -24.63
CA ARG A 485 0.82 17.62 -23.88
C ARG A 485 -0.71 17.73 -23.85
N ARG A 486 -1.21 18.29 -22.73
CA ARG A 486 -2.62 18.63 -22.40
C ARG A 486 -3.47 17.54 -21.73
N GLY A 487 -3.26 17.37 -20.42
CA GLY A 487 -4.36 17.32 -19.47
C GLY A 487 -4.79 18.74 -19.07
N ARG A 488 -6.06 18.96 -18.71
CA ARG A 488 -6.50 20.24 -18.10
C ARG A 488 -6.23 20.22 -16.59
N GLN A 489 -5.97 21.38 -16.00
CA GLN A 489 -6.04 21.57 -14.55
C GLN A 489 -7.37 21.05 -13.98
N PRO A 490 -7.40 20.44 -12.78
CA PRO A 490 -8.65 20.16 -12.08
C PRO A 490 -9.37 21.48 -11.77
N ALA A 491 -10.65 21.58 -12.14
CA ALA A 491 -11.45 22.76 -11.81
C ALA A 491 -11.61 22.87 -10.28
N LEU A 492 -11.08 23.95 -9.70
CA LEU A 492 -11.19 24.26 -8.27
C LEU A 492 -12.66 24.42 -7.87
N ARG A 493 -13.24 23.38 -7.26
CA ARG A 493 -14.56 23.44 -6.62
C ARG A 493 -14.47 24.20 -5.29
N ASN A 494 -14.34 25.52 -5.39
CA ASN A 494 -14.44 26.43 -4.25
C ASN A 494 -15.83 26.33 -3.61
N ARG A 495 -15.97 25.52 -2.56
CA ARG A 495 -17.15 25.49 -1.68
C ARG A 495 -17.15 26.69 -0.74
N ALA A 496 -17.25 27.89 -1.31
CA ALA A 496 -17.52 29.10 -0.56
C ALA A 496 -18.93 29.01 0.07
N ARG A 497 -19.01 28.67 1.36
CA ARG A 497 -20.23 28.79 2.18
C ARG A 497 -20.55 30.29 2.35
N ARG A 498 -21.20 30.92 1.36
CA ARG A 498 -21.89 32.18 1.61
C ARG A 498 -23.12 31.90 2.48
N GLN A 499 -23.03 32.28 3.75
CA GLN A 499 -24.19 32.38 4.64
C GLN A 499 -25.20 33.35 4.00
N ARG A 500 -26.50 33.03 4.07
CA ARG A 500 -27.57 34.00 3.74
C ARG A 500 -28.00 34.68 5.02
N GLY A 501 -27.61 35.95 5.19
CA GLY A 501 -28.28 36.85 6.13
C GLY A 501 -29.73 37.14 5.66
N PRO A 502 -30.61 37.61 6.56
CA PRO A 502 -32.01 37.86 6.25
C PRO A 502 -32.17 39.03 5.25
N ARG A 503 -33.25 38.99 4.48
CA ARG A 503 -33.70 40.16 3.70
C ARG A 503 -34.50 41.08 4.62
N LEU A 504 -34.03 42.31 4.81
CA LEU A 504 -34.90 43.39 5.26
C LEU A 504 -35.96 43.67 4.17
N ARG A 505 -37.17 43.99 4.60
CA ARG A 505 -38.19 44.64 3.78
C ARG A 505 -38.16 46.12 4.13
N ASP A 506 -38.04 46.96 3.11
CA ASP A 506 -38.57 48.32 3.10
C ASP A 506 -39.16 48.56 1.70
N GLY A 507 -40.03 49.56 1.56
CA GLY A 507 -40.68 49.86 0.28
C GLY A 507 -41.52 51.13 0.33
N ARG A 508 -42.01 51.54 -0.86
CA ARG A 508 -42.46 52.90 -1.21
C ARG A 508 -41.27 53.88 -1.31
N ALA A 509 -41.25 54.84 -2.22
CA ALA A 509 -42.26 55.21 -3.23
C ALA A 509 -42.43 54.18 -4.36
#